data_AF-A0A4Q7Y1V0-F1
#
_entry.id   AF-A0A4Q7Y1V0-F1
#
_cell.length_a   1.000
_cell.length_b   1.000
_cell.length_c   1.000
_cell.angle_alpha   90.00
_cell.angle_beta   90.00
_cell.angle_gamma   90.00
#
_symmetry.space_group_name_H-M   'P 1'
#
loop_
_entity.id
_entity.type
_entity.pdbx_description
1 polymer ?
#
loop_
_entity_poly.entity_id
_entity_poly.type
_entity_poly.pdbx_seq_one_letter_code
_entity_poly.pdbx_strand_id
1 'polypeptide(L)' 'MAGLALDGPVEKMMGMKSTRDNLIETGLQLMHRNGYYATGIKEILDTAQVPKGTFYHYGTARLPEVR' A
#
# COMPACT_ATOMS: atom_id res chain seq x y z
N MET A 1 -16.66 -30.51 -17.16
CA MET A 1 -16.94 -29.34 -16.29
C MET A 1 -15.77 -28.38 -16.44
N ALA A 2 -15.93 -27.41 -17.33
CA ALA A 2 -14.90 -26.43 -17.68
C ALA A 2 -15.04 -25.17 -16.82
N GLY A 3 -13.93 -24.50 -16.56
CA GLY A 3 -13.86 -23.12 -16.06
C GLY A 3 -13.35 -23.03 -14.62
N LEU A 4 -12.33 -22.25 -14.27
CA LEU A 4 -11.55 -21.27 -15.01
C LEU A 4 -10.14 -21.26 -14.39
N ALA A 5 -9.14 -21.72 -15.14
CA ALA A 5 -7.77 -21.29 -14.87
C ALA A 5 -7.68 -19.82 -15.30
N LEU A 6 -7.43 -18.93 -14.35
CA LEU A 6 -7.33 -17.49 -14.59
C LEU A 6 -5.97 -17.17 -15.24
N ASP A 7 -5.67 -17.78 -16.38
CA ASP A 7 -4.38 -17.66 -17.09
C ASP A 7 -4.38 -16.41 -18.01
N GLY A 8 -4.91 -15.30 -17.50
CA GLY A 8 -5.19 -14.09 -18.28
C GLY A 8 -4.52 -12.83 -17.71
N PRO A 9 -4.52 -11.72 -18.50
CA PRO A 9 -3.92 -10.42 -18.15
C PRO A 9 -4.47 -9.77 -16.87
N VAL A 10 -5.42 -10.38 -16.18
CA VAL A 10 -5.99 -9.91 -14.90
C VAL A 10 -4.96 -10.00 -13.77
N GLU A 11 -4.12 -11.04 -13.73
CA GLU A 11 -3.02 -11.15 -12.75
C GLU A 11 -1.95 -10.08 -12.97
N LYS A 12 -1.68 -9.75 -14.24
CA LYS A 12 -0.74 -8.70 -14.65
C LYS A 12 -1.32 -7.28 -14.49
N MET A 13 -2.65 -7.14 -14.51
CA MET A 13 -3.40 -5.89 -14.31
C MET A 13 -3.74 -5.61 -12.84
N MET A 14 -3.57 -6.61 -11.96
CA MET A 14 -3.18 -6.44 -10.55
C MET A 14 -1.73 -5.91 -10.38
N GLY A 15 -1.21 -5.31 -11.46
CA GLY A 15 -0.24 -4.22 -11.54
C GLY A 15 0.50 -3.91 -10.25
N MET A 16 1.81 -4.17 -10.30
CA MET A 16 2.84 -3.71 -9.35
C MET A 16 2.27 -2.88 -8.19
N LYS A 17 2.03 -3.52 -7.04
CA LYS A 17 1.57 -2.86 -5.82
C LYS A 17 2.34 -1.54 -5.66
N SER A 18 1.62 -0.42 -5.68
CA SER A 18 2.27 0.86 -5.46
C SER A 18 2.86 0.88 -4.04
N THR A 19 3.91 1.67 -3.83
CA THR A 19 4.46 1.88 -2.48
C THR A 19 3.38 2.30 -1.50
N ARG A 20 2.40 3.10 -1.95
CA ARG A 20 1.24 3.51 -1.16
C ARG A 20 0.37 2.31 -0.77
N ASP A 21 0.02 1.45 -1.71
CA ASP A 21 -0.85 0.31 -1.42
C ASP A 21 -0.16 -0.70 -0.49
N ASN A 22 1.15 -0.90 -0.68
CA ASN A 22 1.96 -1.70 0.22
C ASN A 22 1.97 -1.14 1.66
N LEU A 23 2.11 0.18 1.82
CA LEU A 23 2.06 0.84 3.13
C LEU A 23 0.70 0.73 3.79
N ILE A 24 -0.39 0.90 3.02
CA ILE A 24 -1.76 0.78 3.54
C ILE A 24 -2.02 -0.64 4.03
N GLU A 25 -1.67 -1.64 3.23
CA GLU A 25 -1.89 -3.03 3.59
C GLU A 25 -1.05 -3.46 4.79
N THR A 26 0.24 -3.09 4.80
CA THR A 26 1.14 -3.37 5.93
C THR A 26 0.62 -2.70 7.21
N GLY A 27 0.22 -1.44 7.12
CA GLY A 27 -0.35 -0.70 8.25
C GLY A 27 -1.63 -1.34 8.78
N LEU A 28 -2.54 -1.73 7.90
CA LEU A 28 -3.79 -2.40 8.29
C LEU A 28 -3.52 -3.73 9.00
N GLN A 29 -2.59 -4.53 8.48
CA GLN A 29 -2.22 -5.80 9.10
C GLN A 29 -1.61 -5.61 10.49
N LEU A 30 -0.71 -4.64 10.66
CA LEU A 30 -0.09 -4.33 11.94
C LEU A 30 -1.12 -3.80 12.95
N MET A 31 -1.99 -2.88 12.52
CA MET A 31 -3.06 -2.34 13.37
C MET A 31 -4.05 -3.42 13.81
N HIS A 32 -4.38 -4.37 12.93
CA HIS A 32 -5.25 -5.49 13.29
C HIS A 32 -4.59 -6.41 14.32
N ARG A 33 -3.27 -6.63 14.22
CA ARG A 33 -2.53 -7.50 15.15
C ARG A 33 -2.25 -6.84 16.50
N ASN A 34 -1.81 -5.59 16.48
CA ASN A 34 -1.22 -4.91 17.64
C ASN A 34 -2.19 -3.88 18.25
N GLY A 35 -3.21 -3.48 17.51
CA GLY A 35 -4.07 -2.34 17.84
C GLY A 35 -3.55 -1.03 17.26
N TYR A 36 -4.47 -0.08 17.06
CA TYR A 36 -4.18 1.22 16.45
C TYR A 36 -3.10 2.01 17.19
N TYR A 37 -3.23 2.17 18.51
CA TYR A 37 -2.29 2.95 19.33
C TYR A 37 -0.89 2.32 19.46
N ALA A 38 -0.78 1.01 19.29
CA ALA A 38 0.49 0.29 19.38
C ALA A 38 1.24 0.23 18.04
N THR A 39 0.62 0.70 16.94
CA THR A 39 1.22 0.64 15.60
C THR A 39 1.79 2.00 15.21
N GLY A 40 3.12 2.10 15.11
CA GLY A 40 3.81 3.34 14.77
C GLY A 40 4.18 3.45 13.29
N ILE A 41 4.28 4.67 12.76
CA ILE A 41 4.72 4.92 11.37
C ILE A 41 6.09 4.27 11.08
N LYS A 42 7.03 4.32 12.03
CA LYS A 42 8.34 3.68 11.86
C LYS A 42 8.21 2.18 11.63
N GLU A 43 7.37 1.49 12.39
CA GLU A 43 7.16 0.06 12.28
C GLU A 43 6.54 -0.32 10.92
N ILE A 44 5.57 0.48 10.45
CA ILE A 44 4.96 0.29 9.12
C ILE A 44 6.02 0.45 8.03
N LEU A 45 6.84 1.50 8.09
CA LEU A 45 7.89 1.78 7.11
C LEU A 45 8.97 0.69 7.08
N ASP A 46 9.44 0.28 8.25
CA ASP A 46 10.46 -0.76 8.39
C ASP A 46 9.92 -2.11 7.84
N THR A 47 8.67 -2.46 8.17
CA THR A 47 8.01 -3.69 7.73
C THR A 47 7.74 -3.68 6.22
N ALA A 48 7.31 -2.54 5.67
CA ALA A 48 7.06 -2.37 4.24
C ALA A 48 8.35 -2.18 3.43
N GLN A 49 9.53 -2.16 4.09
CA GLN A 49 10.84 -1.90 3.49
C GLN A 49 10.90 -0.57 2.73
N VAL A 50 10.18 0.45 3.23
CA VAL A 50 10.13 1.78 2.62
C VAL A 50 11.03 2.73 3.41
N PRO A 51 12.06 3.33 2.78
CA PRO A 51 12.88 4.35 3.43
C PRO A 51 12.03 5.56 3.86
N LYS A 52 12.30 6.11 5.05
CA LYS A 52 11.63 7.32 5.56
C LYS A 52 11.65 8.48 4.57
N GLY A 53 12.76 8.65 3.85
CA GLY A 53 12.88 9.65 2.79
C GLY A 53 11.78 9.51 1.75
N THR A 54 11.61 8.32 1.18
CA THR A 54 10.58 8.03 0.17
C THR A 54 9.17 8.32 0.67
N PHE A 55 8.86 8.03 1.94
CA PHE A 55 7.56 8.31 2.52
C PHE A 55 7.21 9.80 2.53
N TYR A 56 8.13 10.68 2.93
CA TYR A 56 7.88 12.12 2.99
C TYR A 56 7.91 12.83 1.63
N HIS A 57 8.44 12.19 0.59
CA HIS A 57 8.50 12.74 -0.76
C HIS A 57 7.32 12.28 -1.65
N TYR A 58 6.30 11.64 -1.06
CA TYR A 58 5.14 11.15 -1.81
C TYR A 58 4.20 12.31 -2.21
N GLY A 59 4.51 12.92 -3.36
CA GLY A 59 3.57 13.57 -4.27
C GLY A 59 2.74 14.72 -3.70
N THR A 60 3.31 15.93 -3.69
CA THR A 60 2.59 17.20 -3.81
C THR A 60 1.89 17.29 -5.18
N ALA A 61 0.96 16.38 -5.45
CA ALA A 61 -0.01 16.54 -6.54
C ALA A 61 -1.17 17.38 -5.99
N ARG A 62 -1.07 18.69 -6.25
CA ARG A 62 -2.10 19.72 -6.08
C ARG A 62 -3.51 19.13 -6.25
N LEU A 63 -4.34 19.25 -5.22
CA LEU A 63 -5.79 19.26 -5.43
C LEU A 63 -6.08 20.41 -6.41
N PRO A 64 -6.80 20.18 -7.51
CA PRO A 64 -7.23 21.28 -8.36
C PRO A 64 -8.15 22.18 -7.52
N GLU A 65 -7.85 23.48 -7.48
CA GLU A 65 -8.73 24.49 -6.90
C GLU A 65 -10.11 24.38 -7.56
N VAL A 66 -11.14 24.15 -6.74
CA VAL A 66 -12.53 24.29 -7.15
C VAL A 66 -12.77 25.78 -7.36
N ARG A 67 -12.92 26.20 -8.62
CA ARG A 67 -13.52 27.50 -8.97
C ARG A 67 -15.04 27.39 -8.93
#